data_AF-A0A350AXY8-F1
#
_entry.id   AF-A0A350AXY8-F1
#
_cell.length_a   1.000
_cell.length_b   1.000
_cell.length_c   1.000
_cell.angle_alpha   90.00
_cell.angle_beta   90.00
_cell.angle_gamma   90.00
#
_symmetry.space_group_name_H-M   'P 1'
#
loop_
_entity.id
_entity.type
_entity.pdbx_description
1 polymer ?
#
loop_
_entity_poly.entity_id
_entity_poly.type
_entity_poly.pdbx_seq_one_letter_code
_entity_poly.pdbx_strand_id
1 'polypeptide(L)'
;MDTRYTETLQKAWPKFVQAKEAVKEKVPVNRNPKDLTSQDRILRHRDCAVINWTLQMLEDSGTNFDSVRGVFQKDDEVYEGSDIRLKSHIQIAVRSPACIVGYFIPS
;
A
#
# COMPACT_ATOMS: atom_id res chain seq x y z
N MET A 1 -4.06 -10.50 -16.68
CA MET A 1 -3.84 -9.50 -15.63
C MET A 1 -2.96 -10.14 -14.57
N ASP A 2 -1.86 -9.52 -14.15
CA ASP A 2 -1.03 -10.06 -13.08
C ASP A 2 -1.66 -9.69 -11.73
N THR A 3 -2.24 -10.68 -11.06
CA THR A 3 -2.90 -10.54 -9.75
C THR A 3 -2.09 -11.14 -8.61
N ARG A 4 -0.90 -11.70 -8.90
CA ARG A 4 -0.14 -12.56 -7.97
C ARG A 4 0.10 -11.88 -6.62
N TYR A 5 0.57 -10.63 -6.65
CA TYR A 5 0.93 -9.90 -5.43
C TYR A 5 -0.29 -9.29 -4.72
N THR A 6 -1.33 -8.90 -5.44
CA THR A 6 -2.59 -8.45 -4.84
C THR A 6 -3.34 -9.62 -4.16
N GLU A 7 -3.32 -10.81 -4.75
CA GLU A 7 -3.84 -12.03 -4.13
C GLU A 7 -3.03 -12.42 -2.89
N THR A 8 -1.71 -12.20 -2.91
CA THR A 8 -0.85 -12.42 -1.74
C THR A 8 -1.29 -11.54 -0.57
N LEU A 9 -1.54 -10.26 -0.80
CA LEU A 9 -2.08 -9.35 0.22
C LEU A 9 -3.48 -9.77 0.69
N GLN A 10 -4.35 -10.21 -0.22
CA GLN A 10 -5.69 -10.70 0.13
C GLN A 10 -5.62 -11.92 1.07
N LYS A 11 -4.70 -12.86 0.80
CA LYS A 11 -4.48 -14.06 1.63
C LYS A 11 -3.80 -13.72 2.97
N ALA A 12 -2.95 -12.69 2.99
CA ALA A 12 -2.25 -12.26 4.20
C ALA A 12 -3.17 -11.48 5.17
N TRP A 13 -4.14 -10.72 4.65
CA TRP A 13 -5.04 -9.89 5.47
C TRP A 13 -5.70 -10.61 6.67
N PRO A 14 -6.40 -11.75 6.51
CA PRO A 14 -7.03 -12.40 7.65
C PRO A 14 -6.00 -12.87 8.71
N LYS A 15 -4.81 -13.30 8.27
CA LYS A 15 -3.73 -13.70 9.18
C LYS A 15 -3.17 -12.50 9.95
N PHE A 16 -3.02 -11.36 9.29
CA PHE A 16 -2.62 -10.11 9.92
C PHE A 16 -3.62 -9.68 11.01
N VAL A 17 -4.92 -9.74 10.71
CA VAL A 17 -5.97 -9.40 11.68
C VAL A 17 -5.90 -10.33 12.90
N GLN A 18 -5.83 -11.65 12.67
CA GLN A 18 -5.68 -12.63 13.76
C GLN A 18 -4.43 -12.37 14.60
N ALA A 19 -3.29 -12.05 13.96
CA ALA A 19 -2.06 -11.74 14.67
C ALA A 19 -2.22 -10.49 15.57
N LYS A 20 -2.90 -9.44 15.10
CA LYS A 20 -3.19 -8.24 15.89
C LYS A 20 -4.13 -8.53 17.06
N GLU A 21 -5.17 -9.34 16.84
CA GLU A 21 -6.10 -9.76 17.89
C GLU A 21 -5.42 -10.58 18.98
N ALA A 22 -4.55 -11.51 18.59
CA ALA A 22 -3.80 -12.35 19.53
C ALA A 22 -2.94 -11.53 20.51
N VAL A 23 -2.39 -10.39 20.05
CA VAL A 23 -1.64 -9.46 20.89
C VAL A 23 -2.48 -8.30 21.46
N LYS A 24 -3.81 -8.34 21.29
CA LYS A 24 -4.75 -7.29 21.73
C LYS A 24 -4.44 -5.89 21.17
N GLU A 25 -3.82 -5.83 20.00
CA GLU A 25 -3.56 -4.58 19.30
C GLU A 25 -4.70 -4.23 18.34
N LYS A 26 -4.94 -2.93 18.16
CA LYS A 26 -5.93 -2.46 17.18
C LYS A 26 -5.37 -2.55 15.77
N VAL A 27 -6.21 -3.02 14.84
CA VAL A 27 -5.93 -2.97 13.41
C VAL A 27 -5.90 -1.50 12.94
N PRO A 28 -4.82 -1.04 12.29
CA PRO A 28 -4.76 0.33 11.78
C PRO A 28 -5.83 0.63 10.73
N VAL A 29 -6.13 1.91 10.57
CA VAL A 29 -7.15 2.40 9.62
C VAL A 29 -6.54 3.41 8.67
N ASN A 30 -6.90 3.31 7.39
CA ASN A 30 -6.61 4.38 6.42
C ASN A 30 -7.53 5.56 6.72
N ARG A 31 -6.96 6.76 6.75
CA ARG A 31 -7.68 7.99 7.10
C ARG A 31 -7.09 9.19 6.37
N ASN A 32 -7.74 10.33 6.43
CA ASN A 32 -7.12 11.60 6.03
C ASN A 32 -6.43 12.27 7.21
N PRO A 33 -5.53 13.24 6.95
CA PRO A 33 -5.20 14.28 7.91
C PRO A 33 -6.46 15.02 8.35
N LYS A 34 -6.41 15.64 9.53
CA LYS A 34 -7.55 16.29 10.15
C LYS A 34 -8.18 17.38 9.26
N ASP A 35 -7.37 18.03 8.43
CA ASP A 35 -7.77 19.19 7.65
C ASP A 35 -8.24 18.83 6.22
N LEU A 36 -8.34 17.53 5.90
CA LEU A 36 -8.73 17.07 4.56
C LEU A 36 -10.00 16.22 4.58
N THR A 37 -11.06 16.74 3.95
CA THR A 37 -12.40 16.13 3.86
C THR A 37 -12.62 15.31 2.58
N SER A 38 -11.55 14.84 1.92
CA SER A 38 -11.64 13.98 0.73
C SER A 38 -12.09 12.55 1.07
N GLN A 39 -12.62 11.78 0.14
CA GLN A 39 -12.86 10.34 0.36
C GLN A 39 -11.59 9.48 0.23
N ASP A 40 -10.47 10.11 -0.15
CA ASP A 40 -9.24 9.44 -0.57
C ASP A 40 -8.52 8.65 0.51
N ARG A 41 -8.65 9.00 1.79
CA ARG A 41 -7.93 8.40 2.94
C ARG A 41 -6.41 8.37 2.75
N ILE A 42 -5.79 9.53 2.49
CA ILE A 42 -4.38 9.60 2.03
C ILE A 42 -3.34 9.06 3.02
N LEU A 43 -3.65 8.99 4.32
CA LEU A 43 -2.80 8.33 5.32
C LEU A 43 -3.08 6.83 5.30
N ARG A 44 -2.22 6.09 4.61
CA ARG A 44 -2.35 4.65 4.34
C ARG A 44 -1.83 3.75 5.46
N HIS A 45 -2.18 4.03 6.72
CA HIS A 45 -1.63 3.29 7.86
C HIS A 45 -1.97 1.79 7.83
N ARG A 46 -3.16 1.41 7.36
CA ARG A 46 -3.55 -0.01 7.23
C ARG A 46 -2.74 -0.67 6.13
N ASP A 47 -2.71 -0.06 4.94
CA ASP A 47 -2.04 -0.67 3.79
C ASP A 47 -0.55 -0.82 4.07
N CYS A 48 0.08 0.21 4.66
CA CYS A 48 1.47 0.17 5.09
C CYS A 48 1.73 -0.98 6.09
N ALA A 49 0.89 -1.13 7.12
CA ALA A 49 1.05 -2.19 8.11
C ALA A 49 0.90 -3.59 7.50
N VAL A 50 -0.10 -3.80 6.65
CA VAL A 50 -0.35 -5.10 6.00
C VAL A 50 0.75 -5.46 5.01
N ILE A 51 1.18 -4.50 4.19
CA ILE A 51 2.27 -4.70 3.24
C ILE A 51 3.56 -5.06 3.98
N ASN A 52 3.95 -4.28 4.99
CA ASN A 52 5.19 -4.56 5.74
C ASN A 52 5.14 -5.92 6.45
N TRP A 53 4.00 -6.27 7.06
CA TRP A 53 3.83 -7.58 7.70
C TRP A 53 3.91 -8.73 6.69
N THR A 54 3.28 -8.57 5.53
CA THR A 54 3.30 -9.57 4.46
C THR A 54 4.70 -9.74 3.90
N LEU A 55 5.43 -8.64 3.67
CA LEU A 55 6.80 -8.69 3.18
C LEU A 55 7.72 -9.39 4.18
N GLN A 56 7.61 -9.11 5.47
CA GLN A 56 8.40 -9.82 6.48
C GLN A 56 8.18 -11.34 6.39
N MET A 57 6.93 -11.80 6.29
CA MET A 57 6.65 -13.23 6.13
C MET A 57 7.24 -13.83 4.85
N LEU A 58 7.27 -13.06 3.76
CA LEU A 58 7.84 -13.51 2.49
C LEU A 58 9.38 -13.57 2.58
N GLU A 59 10.00 -12.63 3.27
CA GLU A 59 11.44 -12.60 3.51
C GLU A 59 11.88 -13.79 4.37
N ASP A 60 11.12 -14.11 5.43
CA ASP A 60 11.34 -15.28 6.26
C ASP A 60 11.21 -16.59 5.44
N SER A 61 10.44 -16.57 4.35
CA SER A 61 10.29 -17.68 3.39
C SER A 61 11.34 -17.67 2.25
N GLY A 62 12.28 -16.70 2.27
CA GLY A 62 13.36 -16.56 1.29
C GLY A 62 13.03 -15.69 0.07
N THR A 63 11.89 -14.99 0.06
CA THR A 63 11.50 -14.09 -1.03
C THR A 63 11.65 -12.62 -0.61
N ASN A 64 12.59 -11.91 -1.22
CA ASN A 64 12.85 -10.50 -0.95
C ASN A 64 12.26 -9.58 -2.03
N PHE A 65 11.92 -8.36 -1.64
CA PHE A 65 11.43 -7.31 -2.54
C PHE A 65 12.19 -6.01 -2.37
N ASP A 66 12.80 -5.51 -3.44
CA ASP A 66 13.52 -4.23 -3.45
C ASP A 66 12.58 -3.02 -3.45
N SER A 67 11.38 -3.16 -4.02
CA SER A 67 10.38 -2.12 -4.05
C SER A 67 8.95 -2.66 -4.07
N VAL A 68 8.02 -1.83 -3.60
CA VAL A 68 6.58 -2.05 -3.75
C VAL A 68 6.00 -0.90 -4.55
N ARG A 69 5.11 -1.20 -5.49
CA ARG A 69 4.39 -0.22 -6.29
C ARG A 69 2.89 -0.44 -6.13
N GLY A 70 2.17 0.61 -5.77
CA GLY A 70 0.70 0.64 -5.67
C GLY A 70 0.09 1.64 -6.64
N VAL A 71 -0.97 1.25 -7.33
CA VAL A 71 -1.82 2.14 -8.13
C VAL A 71 -3.01 2.54 -7.26
N PHE A 72 -3.30 3.83 -7.20
CA PHE A 72 -4.45 4.35 -6.47
C PHE A 72 -5.24 5.27 -7.38
N GLN A 73 -6.41 4.79 -7.79
CA GLN A 73 -7.36 5.51 -8.60
C GLN A 73 -8.36 6.22 -7.68
N LYS A 74 -8.63 7.49 -7.96
CA LYS A 74 -9.45 8.40 -7.16
C LYS A 74 -10.30 9.25 -8.10
N ASP A 75 -11.32 9.88 -7.54
CA ASP A 75 -12.30 10.71 -8.26
C ASP A 75 -13.06 9.94 -9.34
N ASP A 76 -13.83 10.68 -10.14
CA ASP A 76 -14.68 10.14 -11.18
C ASP A 76 -13.89 9.67 -12.40
N GLU A 77 -14.60 8.96 -13.28
CA GLU A 77 -14.13 8.58 -14.61
C GLU A 77 -13.79 9.83 -15.43
N VAL A 78 -12.76 9.75 -16.27
CA VAL A 78 -12.38 10.90 -17.12
C VAL A 78 -13.43 11.21 -18.21
N TYR A 79 -14.26 10.21 -18.55
CA TYR A 79 -15.48 10.30 -19.35
C TYR A 79 -16.37 9.08 -19.07
N GLU A 80 -17.64 9.13 -19.46
CA GLU A 80 -18.62 8.05 -19.21
C GLU A 80 -18.13 6.68 -19.70
N GLY A 81 -18.13 5.70 -18.81
CA GLY A 81 -17.75 4.31 -19.10
C GLY A 81 -16.25 4.04 -19.05
N SER A 82 -15.45 4.96 -18.50
CA SER A 82 -13.98 4.85 -18.48
C SER A 82 -13.45 4.33 -17.15
N ASP A 83 -12.63 3.27 -17.20
CA ASP A 83 -11.84 2.84 -16.03
C ASP A 83 -10.68 3.80 -15.68
N ILE A 84 -10.32 4.70 -16.59
CA ILE A 84 -9.37 5.79 -16.32
C ILE A 84 -10.07 6.84 -15.46
N ARG A 85 -9.47 7.16 -14.30
CA ARG A 85 -9.99 8.16 -13.35
C ARG A 85 -9.25 9.49 -13.43
N LEU A 86 -9.95 10.58 -13.12
CA LEU A 86 -9.44 11.96 -13.14
C LEU A 86 -8.20 12.17 -12.26
N LYS A 87 -8.12 11.47 -11.12
CA LYS A 87 -6.93 11.48 -10.27
C LYS A 87 -6.46 10.07 -10.02
N SER A 88 -5.41 9.67 -10.71
CA SER A 88 -4.68 8.44 -10.40
C SER A 88 -3.27 8.79 -9.95
N HIS A 89 -2.77 8.11 -8.93
CA HIS A 89 -1.37 8.27 -8.51
C HIS A 89 -0.74 6.91 -8.25
N ILE A 90 0.54 6.82 -8.56
CA ILE A 90 1.39 5.69 -8.22
C ILE A 90 2.17 6.06 -6.98
N GLN A 91 2.18 5.19 -5.99
CA GLN A 91 3.13 5.28 -4.89
C GLN A 91 4.13 4.14 -5.02
N ILE A 92 5.41 4.47 -4.81
CA ILE A 92 6.52 3.51 -4.81
C ILE A 92 7.22 3.63 -3.47
N ALA A 93 7.41 2.50 -2.80
CA ALA A 93 8.25 2.39 -1.63
C ALA A 93 9.50 1.60 -2.02
N VAL A 94 10.66 2.26 -2.00
CA VAL A 94 11.97 1.59 -2.17
C VAL A 94 12.38 1.05 -0.80
N ARG A 95 12.70 -0.25 -0.74
CA ARG A 95 13.04 -0.97 0.49
C ARG A 95 14.53 -1.27 0.59
N SER A 96 15.17 -1.52 -0.56
CA SER A 96 16.60 -1.77 -0.64
C SER A 96 17.34 -0.45 -0.89
N PRO A 97 18.17 0.04 0.05
CA PRO A 97 18.98 1.25 -0.16
C PRO A 97 19.93 1.13 -1.35
N ALA A 98 20.34 -0.10 -1.71
CA ALA A 98 21.18 -0.35 -2.88
C ALA A 98 20.49 0.03 -4.20
N CYS A 99 19.15 0.16 -4.22
CA CYS A 99 18.40 0.63 -5.37
C CYS A 99 18.32 2.16 -5.48
N ILE A 100 18.84 2.90 -4.49
CA ILE A 100 18.81 4.37 -4.48
C ILE A 100 20.14 4.89 -5.04
N VAL A 101 20.13 5.34 -6.30
CA VAL A 101 21.32 5.91 -6.97
C VAL A 101 21.61 7.35 -6.50
N GLY A 102 20.58 8.08 -6.07
CA GLY A 102 20.69 9.43 -5.56
C GLY A 102 19.34 9.99 -5.14
N TYR A 103 19.36 11.07 -4.34
CA TYR A 103 18.18 11.84 -3.95
C TYR A 103 18.48 13.32 -4.17
N PHE A 104 17.53 14.04 -4.75
CA PHE A 104 17.66 15.45 -5.10
C PHE A 104 16.56 16.24 -4.41
N ILE A 105 16.93 17.35 -3.77
CA ILE A 105 15.98 18.28 -3.14
C ILE A 105 15.57 19.32 -4.20
N PRO A 106 14.27 19.57 -4.43
CA PRO A 106 13.83 20.61 -5.35
C PRO A 106 14.33 21.99 -4.92
N SER A 107 14.72 22.82 -5.88
CA SER A 107 15.06 24.24 -5.69
C SER A 107 13.84 25.11 -5.43
#